data_AF-A0A7Y7NB97-F1
#
_entry.id   AF-A0A7Y7NB97-F1
#
_cell.length_a   1.000
_cell.length_b   1.000
_cell.length_c   1.000
_cell.angle_alpha   90.00
_cell.angle_beta   90.00
_cell.angle_gamma   90.00
#
_symmetry.space_group_name_H-M   'P 1'
#
loop_
_entity.id
_entity.type
_entity.pdbx_description
1 polymer ?
#
loop_
_entity_poly.entity_id
_entity_poly.type
_entity_poly.pdbx_seq_one_letter_code
_entity_poly.pdbx_strand_id
1 'polypeptide(L)'
;MKKSPSPHIQKLDLHRQIEGLRVGKIASISREGEVFVDFPGSQNNEVRARFAGSLDLNKLRETASSGRSVLIVFENNDPNLPIIIDTLHSMLDEIAESHDAALEGEKPEDVLIDGRRITFDAQEEIVLRCGKSSITLTKAGKVLIRGAYLLSRSSGANRIKGGSVQIN
;
A
#
# COMPACT_ATOMS: atom_id res chain seq x y z
N MET A 1 -49.95 -32.19 -47.27
CA MET A 1 -49.54 -31.86 -45.89
C MET A 1 -48.12 -32.36 -45.65
N LYS A 2 -47.10 -31.52 -45.85
CA LYS A 2 -45.70 -31.82 -45.50
C LYS A 2 -45.27 -30.80 -44.45
N LYS A 3 -45.02 -31.25 -43.22
CA LYS A 3 -44.48 -30.42 -42.14
C LYS A 3 -43.02 -30.12 -42.46
N SER A 4 -42.69 -28.84 -42.58
CA SER A 4 -41.32 -28.33 -42.58
C SER A 4 -40.72 -28.50 -41.18
N PRO A 5 -39.46 -28.92 -41.02
CA PRO A 5 -38.80 -28.86 -39.74
C PRO A 5 -38.33 -27.42 -39.50
N SER A 6 -38.75 -26.87 -38.37
CA SER A 6 -38.24 -25.61 -37.82
C SER A 6 -36.74 -25.76 -37.51
N PRO A 7 -35.87 -24.82 -37.88
CA PRO A 7 -34.47 -24.89 -37.48
C PRO A 7 -34.36 -24.64 -35.97
N HIS A 8 -33.78 -25.61 -35.26
CA HIS A 8 -33.23 -25.41 -33.93
C HIS A 8 -32.13 -24.35 -34.03
N ILE A 9 -32.42 -23.13 -33.57
CA ILE A 9 -31.41 -22.13 -33.30
C ILE A 9 -30.72 -22.58 -32.02
N GLN A 10 -29.60 -23.29 -32.16
CA GLN A 10 -28.61 -23.39 -31.08
C GLN A 10 -28.20 -21.95 -30.76
N LYS A 11 -28.50 -21.48 -29.55
CA LYS A 11 -27.85 -20.29 -29.00
C LYS A 11 -26.36 -20.59 -29.02
N LEU A 12 -25.63 -19.98 -29.95
CA LEU A 12 -24.19 -19.82 -29.78
C LEU A 12 -24.03 -18.92 -28.55
N ASP A 13 -23.69 -19.50 -27.41
CA ASP A 13 -23.00 -18.74 -26.38
C ASP A 13 -21.69 -18.27 -27.01
N LEU A 14 -21.71 -17.07 -27.59
CA LEU A 14 -20.51 -16.34 -27.98
C LEU A 14 -19.81 -15.92 -26.68
N HIS A 15 -19.17 -16.89 -26.02
CA HIS A 15 -18.22 -16.60 -24.95
C HIS A 15 -17.11 -15.77 -25.60
N ARG A 16 -17.14 -14.47 -25.33
CA ARG A 16 -16.15 -13.52 -25.81
C ARG A 16 -14.84 -13.82 -25.09
N GLN A 17 -14.07 -14.76 -25.63
CA GLN A 17 -12.76 -15.09 -25.09
C GLN A 17 -11.82 -13.90 -25.29
N ILE A 18 -11.05 -13.60 -24.24
CA ILE A 18 -9.97 -12.62 -24.32
C ILE A 18 -8.66 -13.38 -24.36
N GLU A 19 -8.01 -13.38 -25.52
CA GLU A 19 -6.67 -13.95 -25.64
C GLU A 19 -5.63 -12.98 -25.05
N GLY A 20 -4.77 -13.54 -24.19
CA GLY A 20 -3.58 -12.88 -23.68
C GLY A 20 -3.81 -11.94 -22.49
N LEU A 21 -2.78 -11.13 -22.23
CA LEU A 21 -2.72 -10.16 -21.14
C LEU A 21 -3.53 -8.90 -21.45
N ARG A 22 -4.19 -8.33 -20.43
CA ARG A 22 -4.82 -7.02 -20.50
C ARG A 22 -4.28 -6.07 -19.43
N VAL A 23 -4.36 -4.79 -19.75
CA VAL A 23 -4.20 -3.70 -18.78
C VAL A 23 -5.60 -3.26 -18.35
N GLY A 24 -5.81 -3.16 -17.04
CA GLY A 24 -7.04 -2.68 -16.44
C GLY A 24 -6.80 -1.79 -15.23
N LYS A 25 -7.85 -1.52 -14.47
CA LYS A 25 -7.81 -0.79 -13.20
C LYS A 25 -8.51 -1.59 -12.11
N ILE A 26 -8.13 -1.34 -10.88
CA ILE A 26 -8.91 -1.80 -9.73
C ILE A 26 -10.12 -0.86 -9.62
N ALA A 27 -11.32 -1.40 -9.80
CA ALA A 27 -12.55 -0.63 -9.74
C ALA A 27 -12.98 -0.40 -8.28
N SER A 28 -12.91 -1.46 -7.46
CA SER A 28 -13.24 -1.40 -6.05
C SER A 28 -12.60 -2.56 -5.26
N ILE A 29 -12.45 -2.36 -3.95
CA ILE A 29 -12.06 -3.41 -3.01
C ILE A 29 -13.08 -3.41 -1.86
N SER A 30 -13.74 -4.55 -1.64
CA SER A 30 -14.74 -4.69 -0.58
C SER A 30 -14.09 -4.68 0.81
N ARG A 31 -14.89 -4.46 1.86
CA ARG A 31 -14.42 -4.54 3.26
C ARG A 31 -13.90 -5.93 3.62
N GLU A 32 -14.39 -6.96 2.93
CA GLU A 32 -14.01 -8.36 3.12
C GLU A 32 -12.75 -8.74 2.32
N GLY A 33 -12.17 -7.81 1.57
CA GLY A 33 -10.95 -8.02 0.78
C GLY A 33 -11.20 -8.60 -0.62
N GLU A 34 -12.45 -8.59 -1.10
CA GLU A 34 -12.75 -8.97 -2.47
C GLU A 34 -12.36 -7.85 -3.42
N VAL A 35 -11.60 -8.17 -4.46
CA VAL A 35 -11.06 -7.19 -5.42
C VAL A 35 -11.87 -7.26 -6.70
N PHE A 36 -12.26 -6.10 -7.22
CA PHE A 36 -12.97 -5.94 -8.48
C PHE A 36 -12.15 -5.11 -9.45
N VAL A 37 -12.13 -5.53 -10.72
CA VAL A 37 -11.36 -4.85 -11.77
C VAL A 37 -12.26 -4.40 -12.91
N ASP A 38 -11.85 -3.32 -13.55
CA ASP A 38 -12.34 -2.88 -14.84
C ASP A 38 -11.25 -3.01 -15.91
N PHE A 39 -11.61 -3.40 -17.12
CA PHE A 39 -10.70 -3.51 -18.24
C PHE A 39 -11.46 -3.39 -19.57
N PRO A 40 -10.79 -2.98 -20.67
CA PRO A 40 -11.44 -2.87 -21.97
C PRO A 40 -12.09 -4.19 -22.40
N GLY A 41 -13.42 -4.21 -22.48
CA GLY A 41 -14.21 -5.38 -22.86
C GLY A 41 -14.98 -6.04 -21.70
N SER A 42 -14.84 -5.55 -20.46
CA SER A 42 -15.75 -5.85 -19.35
C SER A 42 -17.17 -5.36 -19.72
N GLN A 43 -18.21 -6.15 -19.45
CA GLN A 43 -19.60 -5.76 -19.75
C GLN A 43 -20.25 -4.97 -18.61
N ASN A 44 -19.78 -5.19 -17.37
CA ASN A 44 -20.40 -4.65 -16.15
C ASN A 44 -19.50 -3.65 -15.40
N ASN A 45 -18.39 -3.19 -15.99
CA ASN A 45 -17.38 -2.31 -15.39
C ASN A 45 -16.73 -2.81 -14.08
N GLU A 46 -17.23 -3.88 -13.47
CA GLU A 46 -16.65 -4.52 -12.28
C GLU A 46 -16.76 -6.04 -12.41
N VAL A 47 -15.60 -6.69 -12.52
CA VAL A 47 -15.50 -8.15 -12.50
C VAL A 47 -14.66 -8.55 -11.31
N ARG A 48 -15.14 -9.49 -10.49
CA ARG A 48 -14.39 -10.00 -9.35
C ARG A 48 -13.10 -10.66 -9.84
N ALA A 49 -11.98 -10.22 -9.31
CA ALA A 49 -10.66 -10.76 -9.63
C ALA A 49 -10.04 -11.51 -8.45
N ARG A 50 -9.26 -12.53 -8.78
CA ARG A 50 -8.20 -13.03 -7.89
C ARG A 50 -6.91 -12.27 -8.17
N PHE A 51 -5.89 -12.46 -7.35
CA PHE A 51 -4.58 -11.87 -7.56
C PHE A 51 -3.47 -12.86 -7.21
N ALA A 52 -2.31 -12.68 -7.83
CA ALA A 52 -1.13 -13.52 -7.59
C ALA A 52 -0.67 -13.40 -6.13
N GLY A 53 -0.17 -14.48 -5.55
CA GLY A 53 0.23 -14.51 -4.14
C GLY A 53 1.42 -13.62 -3.77
N SER A 54 2.14 -13.08 -4.76
CA SER A 54 3.16 -12.04 -4.57
C SER A 54 2.59 -10.64 -4.34
N LEU A 55 1.29 -10.44 -4.57
CA LEU A 55 0.56 -9.22 -4.27
C LEU A 55 -0.22 -9.39 -2.96
N ASP A 56 -0.28 -8.33 -2.18
CA ASP A 56 -1.14 -8.25 -1.00
C ASP A 56 -2.24 -7.19 -1.17
N LEU A 57 -3.22 -7.21 -0.25
CA LEU A 57 -4.34 -6.28 -0.29
C LEU A 57 -3.93 -4.82 -0.08
N ASN A 58 -2.82 -4.55 0.61
CA ASN A 58 -2.37 -3.18 0.85
C ASN A 58 -1.83 -2.57 -0.45
N LYS A 59 -0.99 -3.30 -1.18
CA LYS A 59 -0.48 -2.88 -2.48
C LYS A 59 -1.60 -2.68 -3.51
N LEU A 60 -2.63 -3.53 -3.47
CA LEU A 60 -3.81 -3.38 -4.33
C LEU A 60 -4.66 -2.15 -3.93
N ARG A 61 -4.82 -1.86 -2.64
CA ARG A 61 -5.51 -0.64 -2.16
C ARG A 61 -4.76 0.61 -2.58
N GLU A 62 -3.45 0.64 -2.40
CA GLU A 62 -2.61 1.75 -2.85
C GLU A 62 -2.72 1.97 -4.36
N THR A 63 -2.67 0.89 -5.14
CA THR A 63 -2.86 0.92 -6.61
C THR A 63 -4.23 1.47 -6.99
N ALA A 64 -5.29 1.07 -6.26
CA ALA A 64 -6.64 1.58 -6.50
C ALA A 64 -6.76 3.07 -6.19
N SER A 65 -6.26 3.51 -5.02
CA SER A 65 -6.31 4.91 -4.58
C SER A 65 -5.49 5.84 -5.47
N SER A 66 -4.35 5.37 -5.97
CA SER A 66 -3.50 6.10 -6.92
C SER A 66 -4.03 6.06 -8.37
N GLY A 67 -5.11 5.29 -8.64
CA GLY A 67 -5.68 5.15 -9.98
C GLY A 67 -4.77 4.44 -10.99
N ARG A 68 -3.75 3.73 -10.48
CA ARG A 68 -2.75 2.97 -11.24
C ARG A 68 -3.38 1.80 -11.97
N SER A 69 -2.69 1.38 -13.02
CA SER A 69 -3.14 0.27 -13.85
C SER A 69 -2.60 -1.05 -13.31
N VAL A 70 -3.31 -2.13 -13.62
CA VAL A 70 -2.93 -3.50 -13.25
C VAL A 70 -2.82 -4.39 -14.49
N LEU A 71 -1.98 -5.41 -14.38
CA LEU A 71 -1.85 -6.48 -15.36
C LEU A 71 -2.80 -7.62 -15.03
N ILE A 72 -3.67 -7.95 -15.97
CA ILE A 72 -4.76 -8.91 -15.81
C ILE A 72 -4.60 -10.04 -16.83
N VAL A 73 -4.62 -11.28 -16.36
CA VAL A 73 -4.78 -12.48 -17.19
C VAL A 73 -6.12 -13.13 -16.88
N PHE A 74 -6.57 -14.04 -17.75
CA PHE A 74 -7.88 -14.67 -17.65
C PHE A 74 -7.72 -16.19 -17.57
N GLU A 75 -8.30 -16.80 -16.54
CA GLU A 75 -8.32 -18.26 -16.43
C GLU A 75 -9.11 -18.84 -17.61
N ASN A 76 -8.51 -19.75 -18.37
CA ASN A 76 -9.10 -20.33 -19.59
C ASN A 76 -9.55 -19.31 -20.64
N ASN A 77 -8.92 -18.13 -20.69
CA ASN A 77 -9.33 -16.99 -21.54
C ASN A 77 -10.77 -16.50 -21.27
N ASP A 78 -11.34 -16.80 -20.09
CA ASP A 78 -12.68 -16.37 -19.69
C ASP A 78 -12.62 -14.96 -19.07
N PRO A 79 -13.24 -13.93 -19.69
CA PRO A 79 -13.26 -12.57 -19.15
C PRO A 79 -13.94 -12.46 -17.77
N ASN A 80 -14.73 -13.44 -17.35
CA ASN A 80 -15.37 -13.45 -16.04
C ASN A 80 -14.47 -13.99 -14.91
N LEU A 81 -13.29 -14.51 -15.25
CA LEU A 81 -12.32 -15.08 -14.32
C LEU A 81 -10.96 -14.34 -14.38
N PRO A 82 -10.91 -13.02 -14.13
CA PRO A 82 -9.67 -12.27 -14.15
C PRO A 82 -8.77 -12.60 -12.95
N ILE A 83 -7.45 -12.60 -13.20
CA ILE A 83 -6.39 -12.74 -12.21
C ILE A 83 -5.41 -11.58 -12.40
N ILE A 84 -5.23 -10.78 -11.36
CA ILE A 84 -4.21 -9.72 -11.32
C ILE A 84 -2.85 -10.37 -11.07
N ILE A 85 -1.89 -10.16 -11.97
CA ILE A 85 -0.54 -10.71 -11.82
C ILE A 85 0.47 -9.68 -11.32
N ASP A 86 0.26 -8.40 -11.61
CA ASP A 86 1.13 -7.31 -11.15
C ASP A 86 0.45 -5.93 -11.24
N THR A 87 1.08 -4.93 -10.62
CA THR A 87 0.71 -3.52 -10.66
C THR A 87 1.67 -2.78 -11.61
N LEU A 88 1.16 -1.89 -12.46
CA LEU A 88 1.98 -1.09 -13.36
C LEU A 88 2.35 0.24 -12.70
N HIS A 89 3.64 0.58 -12.72
CA HIS A 89 4.17 1.86 -12.30
C HIS A 89 4.61 2.69 -13.51
N SER A 90 4.26 3.98 -13.50
CA SER A 90 4.82 5.01 -14.39
C SER A 90 5.75 5.93 -13.60
N MET A 91 6.76 6.52 -14.25
CA MET A 91 7.60 7.55 -13.61
C MET A 91 6.80 8.76 -13.11
N LEU A 92 5.62 9.04 -13.70
CA LEU A 92 4.72 10.08 -13.21
C LEU A 92 4.10 9.72 -11.85
N ASP A 93 3.92 8.43 -11.57
CA ASP A 93 3.36 7.93 -10.33
C ASP A 93 4.37 8.06 -9.17
N GLU A 94 5.67 7.88 -9.45
CA GLU A 94 6.75 8.07 -8.46
C GLU A 94 6.88 9.54 -8.02
N ILE A 95 6.68 10.47 -8.95
CA ILE A 95 6.71 11.91 -8.65
C ILE A 95 5.49 12.30 -7.81
N ALA A 96 4.31 11.74 -8.09
CA ALA A 96 3.11 11.98 -7.29
C ALA A 96 3.26 11.45 -5.85
N GLU A 97 3.81 10.25 -5.65
CA GLU A 97 4.12 9.71 -4.31
C GLU A 97 5.12 10.55 -3.53
N SER A 98 6.12 11.12 -4.22
CA SER A 98 7.11 12.00 -3.59
C SER A 98 6.53 13.34 -3.14
N HIS A 99 5.39 13.75 -3.70
CA HIS A 99 4.69 14.98 -3.35
C HIS A 99 3.54 14.76 -2.34
N ASP A 100 2.88 13.60 -2.34
CA ASP A 100 1.82 13.25 -1.37
C ASP A 100 2.35 12.70 -0.04
N ALA A 101 3.62 12.30 0.06
CA ALA A 101 4.25 11.96 1.35
C ALA A 101 4.29 13.13 2.37
N ALA A 102 3.86 14.33 1.98
CA ALA A 102 3.78 15.50 2.84
C ALA A 102 2.40 15.77 3.46
N LEU A 103 1.30 15.12 3.02
CA LEU A 103 -0.03 15.40 3.54
C LEU A 103 -0.87 14.12 3.65
N GLU A 104 -1.40 13.87 4.84
CA GLU A 104 -2.29 12.75 5.21
C GLU A 104 -1.60 11.40 5.41
N GLY A 105 -0.63 11.38 6.34
CA GLY A 105 -0.27 10.14 7.02
C GLY A 105 -1.50 9.57 7.73
N GLU A 106 -1.89 8.34 7.37
CA GLU A 106 -2.62 7.46 8.27
C GLU A 106 -1.99 7.59 9.65
N LYS A 107 -2.79 8.01 10.65
CA LYS A 107 -2.31 8.01 12.02
C LYS A 107 -1.91 6.57 12.34
N PRO A 108 -0.65 6.27 12.70
CA PRO A 108 -0.33 4.97 13.22
C PRO A 108 -1.11 4.84 14.54
N GLU A 109 -2.20 4.06 14.55
CA GLU A 109 -2.93 3.70 15.77
C GLU A 109 -2.17 2.60 16.52
N ASP A 110 -0.94 2.92 16.90
CA ASP A 110 0.03 2.07 17.60
C ASP A 110 0.96 1.26 16.68
N VAL A 111 2.27 1.50 16.85
CA VAL A 111 3.32 0.65 16.30
C VAL A 111 3.67 -0.38 17.38
N LEU A 112 3.14 -1.60 17.23
CA LEU A 112 3.50 -2.75 18.05
C LEU A 112 4.78 -3.39 17.50
N ILE A 113 5.84 -3.37 18.30
CA ILE A 113 7.13 -3.96 17.94
C ILE A 113 7.33 -5.22 18.78
N ASP A 114 7.50 -6.37 18.11
CA ASP A 114 7.58 -7.76 18.63
C ASP A 114 8.82 -8.07 19.52
N GLY A 115 9.29 -7.07 20.28
CA GLY A 115 9.84 -7.32 21.61
C GLY A 115 11.27 -7.86 21.73
N ARG A 116 12.18 -7.62 20.78
CA ARG A 116 13.62 -7.92 21.01
C ARG A 116 14.57 -6.75 20.85
N ARG A 117 14.56 -6.04 19.72
CA ARG A 117 15.44 -4.87 19.48
C ARG A 117 14.90 -4.02 18.34
N ILE A 118 14.98 -2.70 18.50
CA ILE A 118 14.73 -1.70 17.46
C ILE A 118 16.02 -0.91 17.28
N THR A 119 16.45 -0.73 16.04
CA THR A 119 17.64 0.06 15.69
C THR A 119 17.22 1.16 14.72
N PHE A 120 17.66 2.39 14.98
CA PHE A 120 17.49 3.54 14.08
C PHE A 120 18.87 3.98 13.62
N ASP A 121 19.12 3.95 12.31
CA ASP A 121 20.35 4.42 11.67
C ASP A 121 20.03 5.56 10.70
N ALA A 122 20.77 6.67 10.77
CA ALA A 122 20.61 7.82 9.89
C ALA A 122 21.95 8.49 9.60
N GLN A 123 22.12 9.01 8.39
CA GLN A 123 23.36 9.67 7.95
C GLN A 123 23.52 11.09 8.53
N GLU A 124 22.40 11.78 8.79
CA GLU A 124 22.38 13.20 9.15
C GLU A 124 21.82 13.43 10.55
N GLU A 125 20.58 12.99 10.81
CA GLU A 125 19.92 13.19 12.10
C GLU A 125 18.79 12.17 12.38
N ILE A 126 18.49 11.97 13.66
CA ILE A 126 17.30 11.25 14.14
C ILE A 126 16.53 12.19 15.07
N VAL A 127 15.25 12.45 14.78
CA VAL A 127 14.38 13.33 15.57
C VAL A 127 13.14 12.58 16.06
N LEU A 128 13.02 12.40 17.38
CA LEU A 128 11.82 11.89 18.03
C LEU A 128 11.01 13.08 18.58
N ARG A 129 9.85 13.38 18.01
CA ARG A 129 9.06 14.58 18.34
C ARG A 129 7.65 14.22 18.81
N CYS A 130 7.21 14.88 19.87
CA CYS A 130 5.84 14.85 20.33
C CYS A 130 5.43 16.25 20.83
N GLY A 131 4.58 16.94 20.07
CA GLY A 131 4.18 18.31 20.37
C GLY A 131 5.38 19.26 20.50
N LYS A 132 5.50 19.90 21.68
CA LYS A 132 6.58 20.86 22.01
C LYS A 132 7.89 20.19 22.49
N SER A 133 7.92 18.85 22.58
CA SER A 133 9.06 18.10 23.08
C SER A 133 9.78 17.37 21.96
N SER A 134 11.11 17.28 22.05
CA SER A 134 11.92 16.55 21.08
C SER A 134 13.20 15.96 21.68
N ILE A 135 13.61 14.80 21.17
CA ILE A 135 14.95 14.25 21.33
C ILE A 135 15.59 14.19 19.94
N THR A 136 16.73 14.85 19.76
CA THR A 136 17.44 14.92 18.47
C THR A 136 18.85 14.39 18.61
N LEU A 137 19.22 13.41 17.79
CA LEU A 137 20.58 12.92 17.61
C LEU A 137 21.12 13.48 16.29
N THR A 138 22.34 14.04 16.30
CA THR A 138 22.95 14.63 15.10
C THR A 138 24.19 13.85 14.66
N LYS A 139 24.57 13.95 13.38
CA LYS A 139 25.83 13.39 12.85
C LYS A 139 27.09 13.86 13.58
N ALA A 140 27.03 15.01 14.25
CA ALA A 140 28.14 15.54 15.06
C ALA A 140 28.24 14.88 16.45
N GLY A 141 27.39 13.88 16.75
CA GLY A 141 27.33 13.18 18.03
C GLY A 141 26.63 13.97 19.14
N LYS A 142 25.86 15.02 18.81
CA LYS A 142 25.11 15.79 19.81
C LYS A 142 23.75 15.15 20.06
N VAL A 143 23.36 15.10 21.35
CA VAL A 143 22.00 14.75 21.77
C VAL A 143 21.34 15.99 22.36
N LEU A 144 20.25 16.44 21.74
CA LEU A 144 19.48 17.60 22.18
C LEU A 144 18.14 17.12 22.74
N ILE A 145 17.87 17.43 24.01
CA ILE A 145 16.59 17.13 24.67
C ILE A 145 15.88 18.46 24.91
N ARG A 146 14.70 18.65 24.34
CA ARG A 146 13.87 19.83 24.50
C ARG A 146 12.50 19.45 25.04
N GLY A 147 12.00 20.25 25.97
CA GLY A 147 10.66 20.12 26.53
C GLY A 147 10.40 21.23 27.56
N ALA A 148 9.13 21.44 27.90
CA ALA A 148 8.75 22.40 28.93
C ALA A 148 9.13 21.93 30.35
N TYR A 149 9.28 20.61 30.54
CA TYR A 149 9.67 19.98 31.79
C TYR A 149 10.45 18.70 31.50
N LEU A 150 11.53 18.45 32.25
CA LEU A 150 12.34 17.23 32.17
C LEU A 150 12.44 16.59 33.54
N LEU A 151 12.00 15.33 33.65
CA LEU A 151 12.16 14.50 34.84
C LEU A 151 13.15 13.37 34.53
N SER A 152 14.35 13.43 35.13
CA SER A 152 15.33 12.35 35.08
C SER A 152 15.30 11.60 36.41
N ARG A 153 14.73 10.39 36.42
CA ARG A 153 14.64 9.53 37.61
C ARG A 153 15.32 8.20 37.34
N SER A 154 16.16 7.76 38.27
CA SER A 154 16.79 6.43 38.26
C SER A 154 16.57 5.76 39.62
N SER A 155 16.36 4.45 39.63
CA SER A 155 16.39 3.63 40.86
C SER A 155 17.82 3.33 41.33
N GLY A 156 18.81 3.47 40.44
CA GLY A 156 20.23 3.36 40.74
C GLY A 156 20.94 4.71 40.61
N ALA A 157 22.26 4.67 40.41
CA ALA A 157 23.04 5.89 40.22
C ALA A 157 22.74 6.56 38.87
N ASN A 158 22.41 7.85 38.88
CA ASN A 158 22.40 8.68 37.68
C ASN A 158 23.77 9.37 37.55
N ARG A 159 24.57 8.99 36.56
CA ARG A 159 25.94 9.50 36.38
C ARG A 159 25.99 10.51 35.25
N ILE A 160 26.44 11.72 35.56
CA ILE A 160 26.75 12.76 34.58
C ILE A 160 28.26 12.92 34.56
N LYS A 161 28.88 12.80 33.38
CA LYS A 161 30.32 12.94 33.17
C LYS A 161 30.58 13.84 31.97
N GLY A 162 31.55 14.74 32.10
CA GLY A 162 31.98 15.64 31.04
C GLY A 162 33.19 16.45 31.47
N GLY A 163 33.91 17.05 30.51
CA GLY A 163 35.01 17.97 30.82
C GLY A 163 34.54 19.22 31.57
N SER A 164 33.25 19.57 31.43
CA SER A 164 32.55 20.56 32.23
C SER A 164 31.05 20.21 32.30
N VAL A 165 30.41 20.57 33.41
CA VAL A 165 28.96 20.48 33.59
C VAL A 165 28.47 21.84 34.04
N GLN A 166 27.61 22.46 33.25
CA GLN A 166 27.01 23.75 33.55
C GLN A 166 25.55 23.54 33.98
N ILE A 167 25.21 24.03 35.16
CA ILE A 167 23.87 23.96 35.74
C ILE A 167 23.47 25.38 36.12
N ASN A 168 22.27 25.79 35.72
CA ASN A 168 21.66 27.08 36.02
C ASN A 168 20.23 26.82 36.50
#